data_AF-A0A2T9JGI7-F1
#
_entry.id   AF-A0A2T9JGI7-F1
#
_cell.length_a   1.000
_cell.length_b   1.000
_cell.length_c   1.000
_cell.angle_alpha   90.00
_cell.angle_beta   90.00
_cell.angle_gamma   90.00
#
_symmetry.space_group_name_H-M   'P 1'
#
loop_
_entity.id
_entity.type
_entity.pdbx_description
1 polymer ?
#
loop_
_entity_poly.entity_id
_entity_poly.type
_entity_poly.pdbx_seq_one_letter_code
_entity_poly.pdbx_strand_id
1 'polypeptide(L)'
;MRRMFERVLAAAAVLVMAASAAQAGPTLTRADRRDGQDLSGTWNYSVDPYRDGIAGFHRGPPGTGHRRYDDSDVEQVTRADPKALYEYDMQRSPTATLPASWLTHAPEMRHYQGLVWYQRRFETTALKPAQRAFLRFEAANYTAKVYLNGQAVGEHEGGFTPFSFEVTKLLRAGQNQVTVGVDSTPAVDGAPPPVTDWETYGGITRPVRLVITPATFVDEAWVRLTRDGKTIAADVRLDGPAAAGQAVSVKVAGLNLTLSGQAGSDGVARLSAPAPKGLKRWAPGAPALYDVRVEAGDDVLTDRVGFRTVEVRGGEILVNGKPVFLRGICLHEEELGENPARTITEASAHALLAEARDGLHANFVRLAHYPHSEVTTRLADEMGLLVWSEIPIYWLVDFGNARTLRLARDMLADSIRRDRNRASIVLWSVANETPISDARNAFLGTLADDVRALDDTRLVTAALLADRKIEGGRQVMGVDDPLAAKLDVLAVNTYAGWYSDDGLDAVARIAWRATDKPMVFSEFGADALAGFSDPALMRKFSEDFQARYYVQTLAMAANAPSLRGMSPWILKDFRSPRRQHPVYQQGWNRKGLISPTGRRKAAFKVLADYYEKLAGEGR
;
A
#
# COMPACT_ATOMS: atom_id res chain seq x y z
N MET A 1 -6.42 39.52 -50.03
CA MET A 1 -5.10 39.01 -49.57
C MET A 1 -4.92 38.97 -48.05
N ARG A 2 -6.00 38.89 -47.24
CA ARG A 2 -5.91 38.84 -45.76
C ARG A 2 -6.75 37.72 -45.12
N ARG A 3 -7.18 36.73 -45.92
CA ARG A 3 -7.95 35.56 -45.46
C ARG A 3 -7.33 34.20 -45.85
N MET A 4 -6.11 34.22 -46.40
CA MET A 4 -5.39 33.01 -46.83
C MET A 4 -4.16 32.70 -45.97
N PHE A 5 -3.83 33.56 -44.99
CA PHE A 5 -2.69 33.38 -44.07
C PHE A 5 -3.07 32.81 -42.70
N GLU A 6 -4.35 32.80 -42.32
CA GLU A 6 -4.81 32.29 -41.02
C GLU A 6 -5.15 30.79 -41.04
N ARG A 7 -5.16 30.14 -42.22
CA ARG A 7 -5.43 28.70 -42.34
C ARG A 7 -4.18 27.83 -42.52
N VAL A 8 -2.99 28.44 -42.57
CA VAL A 8 -1.71 27.72 -42.69
C VAL A 8 -0.92 27.68 -41.37
N LEU A 9 -1.25 28.52 -40.38
CA LEU A 9 -0.65 28.47 -39.04
C LEU A 9 -1.46 27.71 -37.98
N ALA A 10 -2.71 27.31 -38.27
CA ALA A 10 -3.52 26.51 -37.35
C ALA A 10 -3.30 24.98 -37.50
N ALA A 11 -2.43 24.55 -38.42
CA ALA A 11 -2.20 23.14 -38.75
C ALA A 11 -0.81 22.59 -38.35
N ALA A 12 0.02 23.38 -37.65
CA ALA A 12 1.43 23.03 -37.39
C ALA A 12 1.85 23.01 -35.90
N ALA A 13 0.92 23.00 -34.94
CA ALA A 13 1.28 23.05 -33.51
C ALA A 13 0.45 22.14 -32.57
N VAL A 14 -0.20 21.08 -33.05
CA VAL A 14 -0.98 20.14 -32.20
C VAL A 14 -0.67 18.65 -32.49
N LEU A 15 0.53 18.34 -32.99
CA LEU A 15 1.15 17.02 -32.86
C LEU A 15 2.45 17.27 -32.09
N VAL A 16 2.71 16.81 -30.86
CA VAL A 16 2.51 15.48 -30.29
C VAL A 16 2.33 15.66 -28.77
N MET A 17 1.11 15.48 -28.27
CA MET A 17 0.88 14.87 -26.95
C MET A 17 -0.28 13.90 -27.14
N ALA A 18 0.02 12.84 -27.92
CA ALA A 18 -0.65 11.59 -27.64
C ALA A 18 -0.17 11.20 -26.24
N ALA A 19 -1.01 11.48 -25.23
CA ALA A 19 -0.96 10.73 -24.00
C ALA A 19 -1.17 9.27 -24.41
N SER A 20 -0.07 8.58 -24.71
CA SER A 20 -0.07 7.13 -24.66
C SER A 20 -0.58 6.83 -23.26
N ALA A 21 -1.76 6.22 -23.16
CA ALA A 21 -2.07 5.43 -21.98
C ALA A 21 -0.85 4.53 -21.81
N ALA A 22 0.01 4.86 -20.85
CA ALA A 22 1.18 4.07 -20.57
C ALA A 22 0.62 2.68 -20.29
N GLN A 23 0.85 1.74 -21.20
CA GLN A 23 0.55 0.37 -20.92
C GLN A 23 1.36 0.06 -19.67
N ALA A 24 0.66 -0.16 -18.55
CA ALA A 24 1.31 -0.44 -17.29
C ALA A 24 2.37 -1.52 -17.55
N GLY A 25 3.62 -1.21 -17.21
CA GLY A 25 4.72 -2.16 -17.41
C GLY A 25 4.45 -3.46 -16.64
N PRO A 26 5.24 -4.51 -16.89
CA PRO A 26 5.06 -5.78 -16.20
C PRO A 26 5.10 -5.60 -14.67
N THR A 27 4.26 -6.36 -13.96
CA THR A 27 4.18 -6.32 -12.49
C THR A 27 5.51 -6.77 -11.86
N LEU A 28 6.17 -7.73 -12.51
CA LEU A 28 7.39 -8.41 -12.07
C LEU A 28 7.22 -8.92 -10.63
N THR A 29 6.25 -9.80 -10.43
CA THR A 29 6.01 -10.41 -9.11
C THR A 29 7.30 -11.08 -8.59
N ARG A 30 7.52 -10.99 -7.28
CA ARG A 30 8.75 -11.44 -6.58
C ARG A 30 10.04 -10.95 -7.24
N ALA A 31 10.08 -9.69 -7.65
CA ALA A 31 11.31 -9.06 -8.16
C ALA A 31 12.50 -9.13 -7.19
N ASP A 32 12.26 -9.31 -5.89
CA ASP A 32 13.30 -9.56 -4.87
C ASP A 32 14.04 -10.90 -5.05
N ARG A 33 13.48 -11.83 -5.84
CA ARG A 33 14.03 -13.16 -6.12
C ARG A 33 14.50 -13.36 -7.56
N ARG A 34 14.50 -12.30 -8.36
CA ARG A 34 14.94 -12.34 -9.76
C ARG A 34 16.40 -11.91 -9.89
N ASP A 35 17.03 -12.34 -10.97
CA ASP A 35 18.35 -11.88 -11.35
C ASP A 35 18.36 -10.37 -11.55
N GLY A 36 19.46 -9.72 -11.16
CA GLY A 36 19.60 -8.27 -11.29
C GLY A 36 20.40 -7.65 -10.16
N GLN A 37 20.07 -6.42 -9.80
CA GLN A 37 20.80 -5.61 -8.83
C GLN A 37 19.85 -4.77 -7.98
N ASP A 38 20.06 -4.75 -6.67
CA ASP A 38 19.44 -3.78 -5.77
C ASP A 38 20.14 -2.42 -5.91
N LEU A 39 19.37 -1.38 -6.22
CA LEU A 39 19.85 -0.01 -6.41
C LEU A 39 19.60 0.86 -5.16
N SER A 40 19.16 0.27 -4.05
CA SER A 40 19.08 0.93 -2.74
C SER A 40 20.47 1.35 -2.22
N GLY A 41 20.48 2.23 -1.23
CA GLY A 41 21.68 2.81 -0.62
C GLY A 41 21.80 4.31 -0.92
N THR A 42 23.02 4.81 -1.07
CA THR A 42 23.28 6.25 -1.25
C THR A 42 22.90 6.75 -2.65
N TRP A 43 22.20 7.87 -2.70
CA TRP A 43 21.85 8.62 -3.92
C TRP A 43 22.14 10.10 -3.69
N ASN A 44 22.57 10.81 -4.73
CA ASN A 44 22.59 12.27 -4.69
C ASN A 44 21.17 12.81 -4.88
N TYR A 45 20.83 13.91 -4.22
CA TYR A 45 19.52 14.56 -4.39
C TYR A 45 19.61 16.07 -4.58
N SER A 46 18.67 16.63 -5.34
CA SER A 46 18.55 18.06 -5.60
C SER A 46 17.10 18.51 -5.50
N VAL A 47 16.83 19.47 -4.62
CA VAL A 47 15.49 20.06 -4.43
C VAL A 47 15.21 21.04 -5.57
N ASP A 48 14.03 20.97 -6.18
CA ASP A 48 13.67 21.76 -7.37
C ASP A 48 12.25 22.36 -7.25
N PRO A 49 12.05 23.35 -6.35
CA PRO A 49 10.71 23.86 -6.02
C PRO A 49 9.99 24.51 -7.21
N TYR A 50 10.73 25.09 -8.15
CA TYR A 50 10.19 25.74 -9.34
C TYR A 50 10.12 24.83 -10.57
N ARG A 51 10.58 23.58 -10.45
CA ARG A 51 10.58 22.58 -11.53
C ARG A 51 11.41 23.03 -12.72
N ASP A 52 12.52 23.73 -12.46
CA ASP A 52 13.43 24.25 -13.49
C ASP A 52 14.08 23.10 -14.28
N GLY A 53 14.19 21.91 -13.66
CA GLY A 53 14.65 20.70 -14.34
C GLY A 53 13.65 20.09 -15.31
N ILE A 54 12.39 20.52 -15.30
CA ILE A 54 11.31 20.01 -16.16
C ILE A 54 10.79 21.08 -17.12
N ALA A 55 10.77 22.35 -16.70
CA ALA A 55 10.25 23.46 -17.49
C ALA A 55 11.20 24.67 -17.39
N GLY A 56 11.63 25.19 -18.54
CA GLY A 56 12.44 26.41 -18.60
C GLY A 56 11.62 27.67 -18.27
N PHE A 57 12.32 28.80 -18.13
CA PHE A 57 11.75 30.10 -17.72
C PHE A 57 10.52 30.55 -18.53
N HIS A 58 10.49 30.28 -19.84
CA HIS A 58 9.36 30.58 -20.73
C HIS A 58 8.37 29.41 -20.91
N ARG A 59 8.36 28.46 -19.96
CA ARG A 59 7.57 27.21 -20.00
C ARG A 59 7.86 26.31 -21.21
N GLY A 60 9.01 26.51 -21.86
CA GLY A 60 9.56 25.59 -22.87
C GLY A 60 10.39 24.48 -22.23
N PRO A 61 11.04 23.62 -23.04
CA PRO A 61 11.98 22.63 -22.54
C PRO A 61 13.10 23.28 -21.70
N PRO A 62 13.56 22.61 -20.64
CA PRO A 62 14.66 23.10 -19.80
C PRO A 62 15.96 23.19 -20.61
N GLY A 63 16.72 24.26 -20.38
CA GLY A 63 18.05 24.43 -20.95
C GLY A 63 19.02 23.39 -20.40
N THR A 64 20.11 23.11 -21.13
CA THR A 64 21.11 22.08 -20.75
C THR A 64 21.63 22.24 -19.32
N GLY A 65 21.88 23.48 -18.89
CA GLY A 65 22.34 23.82 -17.55
C GLY A 65 21.33 23.57 -16.42
N HIS A 66 20.09 23.15 -16.73
CA HIS A 66 19.02 22.90 -15.74
C HIS A 66 18.55 21.44 -15.73
N ARG A 67 18.85 20.65 -16.78
CA ARG A 67 18.38 19.27 -16.97
C ARG A 67 19.10 18.28 -16.06
N ARG A 68 18.66 18.14 -14.80
CA ARG A 68 19.25 17.21 -13.81
C ARG A 68 19.29 15.73 -14.23
N TYR A 69 18.51 15.36 -15.25
CA TYR A 69 18.51 14.01 -15.80
C TYR A 69 19.58 13.74 -16.85
N ASP A 70 20.25 14.78 -17.38
CA ASP A 70 21.30 14.62 -18.38
C ASP A 70 22.41 13.69 -17.87
N ASP A 71 22.91 12.84 -18.77
CA ASP A 71 24.01 11.92 -18.50
C ASP A 71 25.34 12.61 -18.77
N SER A 72 25.67 13.56 -17.90
CA SER A 72 26.87 14.38 -18.00
C SER A 72 27.58 14.53 -16.66
N ASP A 73 28.88 14.78 -16.73
CA ASP A 73 29.69 15.20 -15.60
C ASP A 73 29.90 16.72 -15.67
N VAL A 74 29.21 17.45 -14.79
CA VAL A 74 29.19 18.93 -14.82
C VAL A 74 30.60 19.50 -14.64
N GLU A 75 31.41 18.94 -13.75
CA GLU A 75 32.80 19.38 -13.57
C GLU A 75 33.62 19.11 -14.83
N GLN A 76 33.50 17.94 -15.44
CA GLN A 76 34.23 17.61 -16.65
C GLN A 76 33.83 18.54 -17.80
N VAL A 77 32.52 18.81 -17.96
CA VAL A 77 32.00 19.70 -19.00
C VAL A 77 32.50 21.13 -18.80
N THR A 78 32.39 21.68 -17.59
CA THR A 78 32.79 23.07 -17.31
C THR A 78 34.31 23.28 -17.38
N ARG A 79 35.12 22.26 -17.09
CA ARG A 79 36.57 22.29 -17.35
C ARG A 79 36.91 22.31 -18.84
N ALA A 80 36.16 21.57 -19.65
CA ALA A 80 36.38 21.50 -21.10
C ALA A 80 35.87 22.76 -21.82
N ASP A 81 34.78 23.34 -21.36
CA ASP A 81 34.21 24.59 -21.86
C ASP A 81 33.87 25.56 -20.70
N PRO A 82 34.76 26.52 -20.40
CA PRO A 82 34.53 27.52 -19.36
C PRO A 82 33.31 28.44 -19.58
N LYS A 83 32.68 28.41 -20.77
CA LYS A 83 31.44 29.14 -21.06
C LYS A 83 30.18 28.32 -20.75
N ALA A 84 30.31 27.01 -20.54
CA ALA A 84 29.19 26.17 -20.18
C ALA A 84 28.66 26.57 -18.80
N LEU A 85 27.37 26.92 -18.73
CA LEU A 85 26.70 27.32 -17.50
C LEU A 85 25.79 26.18 -17.03
N TYR A 86 25.94 25.80 -15.76
CA TYR A 86 25.08 24.85 -15.06
C TYR A 86 24.64 25.46 -13.73
N GLU A 87 23.33 25.41 -13.48
CA GLU A 87 22.71 25.89 -12.23
C GLU A 87 22.58 24.74 -11.21
N TYR A 88 23.09 23.55 -11.54
CA TYR A 88 23.08 22.37 -10.69
C TYR A 88 24.34 21.52 -10.93
N ASP A 89 24.70 20.69 -9.94
CA ASP A 89 25.65 19.58 -10.10
C ASP A 89 25.15 18.40 -9.26
N MET A 90 24.56 17.40 -9.91
CA MET A 90 24.03 16.23 -9.21
C MET A 90 25.14 15.41 -8.54
N GLN A 91 26.34 15.34 -9.09
CA GLN A 91 27.42 14.51 -8.53
C GLN A 91 28.01 15.10 -7.24
N ARG A 92 27.90 16.42 -7.06
CA ARG A 92 28.32 17.13 -5.86
C ARG A 92 27.17 17.60 -4.97
N SER A 93 25.94 17.23 -5.32
CA SER A 93 24.77 17.51 -4.50
C SER A 93 24.80 16.68 -3.21
N PRO A 94 24.05 17.08 -2.15
CA PRO A 94 23.91 16.29 -0.95
C PRO A 94 23.41 14.87 -1.23
N THR A 95 23.70 13.95 -0.32
CA THR A 95 23.31 12.54 -0.46
C THR A 95 22.24 12.15 0.55
N ALA A 96 21.41 11.19 0.18
CA ALA A 96 20.47 10.51 1.07
C ALA A 96 20.59 8.99 0.91
N THR A 97 20.33 8.25 1.99
CA THR A 97 20.22 6.79 1.92
C THR A 97 18.77 6.43 1.62
N LEU A 98 18.54 5.78 0.48
CA LEU A 98 17.24 5.33 0.02
C LEU A 98 17.13 3.80 0.16
N PRO A 99 15.93 3.24 0.40
CA PRO A 99 14.64 3.93 0.46
C PRO A 99 14.41 4.70 1.76
N ALA A 100 13.90 5.92 1.62
CA ALA A 100 13.47 6.76 2.74
C ALA A 100 12.66 7.94 2.20
N SER A 101 11.76 8.46 3.01
CA SER A 101 11.13 9.74 2.73
C SER A 101 12.11 10.90 2.92
N TRP A 102 11.95 11.96 2.13
CA TRP A 102 12.87 13.10 2.19
C TRP A 102 12.79 13.92 3.47
N LEU A 103 11.80 13.67 4.33
CA LEU A 103 11.60 14.42 5.56
C LEU A 103 12.81 14.36 6.50
N THR A 104 13.67 13.34 6.35
CA THR A 104 14.89 13.16 7.14
C THR A 104 16.17 13.48 6.36
N HIS A 105 16.08 13.93 5.11
CA HIS A 105 17.27 14.29 4.31
C HIS A 105 17.94 15.55 4.86
N ALA A 106 17.13 16.54 5.27
CA ALA A 106 17.56 17.75 5.96
C ALA A 106 16.40 18.34 6.80
N PRO A 107 16.66 19.12 7.87
CA PRO A 107 15.60 19.68 8.72
C PRO A 107 14.51 20.47 7.99
N GLU A 108 14.88 21.24 6.97
CA GLU A 108 13.99 22.04 6.13
C GLU A 108 13.06 21.19 5.23
N MET A 109 13.40 19.92 5.01
CA MET A 109 12.61 19.01 4.17
C MET A 109 11.37 18.47 4.87
N ARG A 110 11.22 18.71 6.19
CA ARG A 110 10.14 18.15 7.01
C ARG A 110 8.74 18.46 6.47
N HIS A 111 8.56 19.64 5.86
CA HIS A 111 7.29 20.09 5.30
C HIS A 111 7.36 20.36 3.80
N TYR A 112 8.45 19.96 3.15
CA TYR A 112 8.62 20.16 1.73
C TYR A 112 7.61 19.29 0.96
N GLN A 113 6.82 19.93 0.10
CA GLN A 113 5.93 19.31 -0.87
C GLN A 113 6.23 19.94 -2.23
N GLY A 114 6.77 19.15 -3.14
CA GLY A 114 7.32 19.65 -4.39
C GLY A 114 8.19 18.60 -5.06
N LEU A 115 9.04 19.03 -6.00
CA LEU A 115 9.88 18.14 -6.78
C LEU A 115 11.27 17.99 -6.17
N VAL A 116 11.70 16.73 -5.97
CA VAL A 116 13.08 16.37 -5.63
C VAL A 116 13.62 15.41 -6.68
N TRP A 117 14.80 15.71 -7.18
CA TRP A 117 15.55 14.85 -8.08
C TRP A 117 16.48 13.94 -7.28
N TYR A 118 16.55 12.66 -7.66
CA TYR A 118 17.48 11.68 -7.14
C TYR A 118 18.32 11.13 -8.29
N GLN A 119 19.64 11.00 -8.10
CA GLN A 119 20.54 10.42 -9.10
C GLN A 119 21.47 9.40 -8.47
N ARG A 120 21.66 8.28 -9.17
CA ARG A 120 22.65 7.26 -8.83
C ARG A 120 23.32 6.69 -10.06
N ARG A 121 24.63 6.47 -9.96
CA ARG A 121 25.40 5.67 -10.91
C ARG A 121 25.54 4.24 -10.43
N PHE A 122 25.53 3.30 -11.37
CA PHE A 122 25.70 1.88 -11.11
C PHE A 122 26.37 1.18 -12.29
N GLU A 123 27.05 0.07 -12.02
CA GLU A 123 27.75 -0.72 -13.02
C GLU A 123 26.91 -1.95 -13.38
N THR A 124 26.87 -2.31 -14.66
CA THR A 124 26.23 -3.55 -15.11
C THR A 124 27.10 -4.29 -16.12
N THR A 125 26.96 -5.61 -16.17
CA THR A 125 27.55 -6.39 -17.27
C THR A 125 26.68 -6.30 -18.52
N ALA A 126 27.25 -6.53 -19.69
CA ALA A 126 26.48 -6.65 -20.93
C ALA A 126 25.37 -7.70 -20.78
N LEU A 127 24.15 -7.35 -21.20
CA LEU A 127 23.04 -8.30 -21.27
C LEU A 127 23.39 -9.41 -22.26
N LYS A 128 23.09 -10.66 -21.90
CA LYS A 128 23.21 -11.79 -22.80
C LYS A 128 22.16 -11.67 -23.92
N PRO A 129 22.37 -12.29 -25.10
CA PRO A 129 21.36 -12.34 -26.14
C PRO A 129 20.02 -12.83 -25.59
N ALA A 130 18.93 -12.19 -26.04
CA ALA A 130 17.56 -12.46 -25.62
C ALA A 130 17.27 -12.26 -24.11
N GLN A 131 18.10 -11.52 -23.36
CA GLN A 131 17.70 -10.99 -22.06
C GLN A 131 16.99 -9.65 -22.19
N ARG A 132 16.11 -9.37 -21.23
CA ARG A 132 15.43 -8.09 -21.04
C ARG A 132 15.81 -7.52 -19.67
N ALA A 133 15.78 -6.21 -19.54
CA ALA A 133 16.10 -5.51 -18.30
C ALA A 133 15.02 -4.50 -17.95
N PHE A 134 14.68 -4.39 -16.67
CA PHE A 134 13.64 -3.51 -16.16
C PHE A 134 14.13 -2.74 -14.94
N LEU A 135 13.79 -1.46 -14.85
CA LEU A 135 13.85 -0.73 -13.58
C LEU A 135 12.52 -0.90 -12.87
N ARG A 136 12.54 -1.49 -11.68
CA ARG A 136 11.36 -1.68 -10.83
C ARG A 136 11.47 -0.87 -9.56
N PHE A 137 10.46 -0.04 -9.32
CA PHE A 137 10.30 0.74 -8.10
C PHE A 137 9.19 0.10 -7.27
N GLU A 138 9.44 -0.16 -5.98
CA GLU A 138 8.39 -0.68 -5.10
C GLU A 138 7.39 0.39 -4.64
N ALA A 139 7.81 1.66 -4.58
CA ALA A 139 6.98 2.86 -4.41
C ALA A 139 7.85 4.13 -4.52
N ALA A 140 7.28 5.18 -5.10
CA ALA A 140 7.79 6.54 -5.04
C ALA A 140 6.60 7.48 -4.85
N ASN A 141 6.64 8.36 -3.85
CA ASN A 141 5.50 9.16 -3.44
C ASN A 141 5.71 10.65 -3.81
N TYR A 142 4.92 11.26 -4.68
CA TYR A 142 3.65 10.78 -5.24
C TYR A 142 3.71 10.47 -6.75
N THR A 143 4.20 11.41 -7.56
CA THR A 143 4.51 11.18 -8.97
C THR A 143 6.00 10.96 -9.17
N ALA A 144 6.39 10.13 -10.12
CA ALA A 144 7.78 9.85 -10.45
C ALA A 144 8.02 9.95 -11.95
N LYS A 145 9.08 10.66 -12.35
CA LYS A 145 9.60 10.72 -13.73
C LYS A 145 10.97 10.06 -13.76
N VAL A 146 11.12 9.00 -14.55
CA VAL A 146 12.31 8.15 -14.54
C VAL A 146 13.11 8.34 -15.83
N TYR A 147 14.42 8.47 -15.68
CA TYR A 147 15.39 8.60 -16.75
C TYR A 147 16.53 7.59 -16.54
N LEU A 148 17.01 7.01 -17.64
CA LEU A 148 18.22 6.18 -17.65
C LEU A 148 19.16 6.74 -18.71
N ASN A 149 20.40 7.05 -18.32
CA ASN A 149 21.44 7.54 -19.22
C ASN A 149 20.99 8.77 -20.04
N GLY A 150 20.29 9.71 -19.39
CA GLY A 150 19.78 10.93 -20.02
C GLY A 150 18.47 10.77 -20.80
N GLN A 151 18.01 9.53 -21.01
CA GLN A 151 16.82 9.23 -21.81
C GLN A 151 15.62 9.02 -20.89
N ALA A 152 14.47 9.62 -21.24
CA ALA A 152 13.23 9.40 -20.53
C ALA A 152 12.76 7.94 -20.69
N VAL A 153 12.39 7.33 -19.57
CA VAL A 153 11.97 5.92 -19.49
C VAL A 153 10.46 5.81 -19.27
N GLY A 154 9.90 6.65 -18.41
CA GLY A 154 8.46 6.65 -18.13
C GLY A 154 8.09 7.50 -16.91
N GLU A 155 6.78 7.58 -16.66
CA GLU A 155 6.20 8.28 -15.51
C GLU A 155 5.22 7.37 -14.76
N HIS A 156 5.11 7.57 -13.44
CA HIS A 156 4.16 6.86 -12.58
C HIS A 156 3.47 7.85 -11.62
N GLU A 157 2.22 7.55 -11.27
CA GLU A 157 1.44 8.25 -10.26
C GLU A 157 0.86 7.24 -9.27
N GLY A 158 1.05 7.50 -7.98
CA GLY A 158 0.59 6.63 -6.91
C GLY A 158 1.72 6.32 -5.93
N GLY A 159 1.55 6.73 -4.67
CA GLY A 159 2.64 6.68 -3.69
C GLY A 159 2.91 5.34 -3.00
N PHE A 160 2.19 4.28 -3.37
CA PHE A 160 2.05 3.08 -2.53
C PHE A 160 2.08 1.75 -3.29
N THR A 161 2.08 1.79 -4.62
CA THR A 161 2.08 0.62 -5.50
C THR A 161 3.36 0.55 -6.31
N PRO A 162 3.82 -0.67 -6.68
CA PRO A 162 5.02 -0.83 -7.48
C PRO A 162 4.77 -0.50 -8.95
N PHE A 163 5.83 -0.12 -9.66
CA PHE A 163 5.81 0.09 -11.11
C PHE A 163 7.16 -0.29 -11.74
N SER A 164 7.12 -0.67 -13.02
CA SER A 164 8.29 -1.15 -13.75
C SER A 164 8.36 -0.53 -15.15
N PHE A 165 9.59 -0.30 -15.62
CA PHE A 165 9.84 0.13 -17.00
C PHE A 165 10.92 -0.72 -17.65
N GLU A 166 10.69 -1.14 -18.89
CA GLU A 166 11.70 -1.84 -19.67
C GLU A 166 12.80 -0.87 -20.12
N VAL A 167 14.05 -1.22 -19.82
CA VAL A 167 15.25 -0.44 -20.14
C VAL A 167 16.27 -1.22 -20.97
N THR A 168 15.90 -2.39 -21.50
CA THR A 168 16.74 -3.30 -22.28
C THR A 168 17.60 -2.58 -23.33
N LYS A 169 17.02 -1.62 -24.07
CA LYS A 169 17.70 -0.89 -25.16
C LYS A 169 18.53 0.31 -24.70
N LEU A 170 18.32 0.76 -23.46
CA LEU A 170 18.95 1.96 -22.89
C LEU A 170 20.11 1.59 -21.95
N LEU A 171 20.11 0.37 -21.43
CA LEU A 171 21.14 -0.14 -20.53
C LEU A 171 22.47 -0.33 -21.29
N ARG A 172 23.55 0.18 -20.72
CA ARG A 172 24.91 0.06 -21.25
C ARG A 172 25.67 -1.03 -20.49
N ALA A 173 26.59 -1.70 -21.16
CA ALA A 173 27.64 -2.44 -20.46
C ALA A 173 28.57 -1.43 -19.75
N GLY A 174 28.90 -1.69 -18.49
CA GLY A 174 29.62 -0.77 -17.61
C GLY A 174 28.69 0.23 -16.93
N GLN A 175 29.12 1.49 -16.89
CA GLN A 175 28.48 2.52 -16.10
C GLN A 175 27.15 2.97 -16.70
N ASN A 176 26.15 3.08 -15.83
CA ASN A 176 24.83 3.63 -16.10
C ASN A 176 24.48 4.67 -15.04
N GLN A 177 23.59 5.60 -15.40
CA GLN A 177 23.04 6.61 -14.52
C GLN A 177 21.51 6.54 -14.53
N VAL A 178 20.91 6.31 -13.37
CA VAL A 178 19.47 6.46 -13.18
C VAL A 178 19.19 7.80 -12.48
N THR A 179 18.25 8.56 -13.04
CA THR A 179 17.76 9.81 -12.45
C THR A 179 16.25 9.74 -12.31
N VAL A 180 15.72 10.15 -11.15
CA VAL A 180 14.29 10.12 -10.85
C VAL A 180 13.86 11.46 -10.26
N GLY A 181 12.92 12.15 -10.91
CA GLY A 181 12.22 13.29 -10.31
C GLY A 181 10.97 12.82 -9.58
N VAL A 182 10.87 13.06 -8.28
CA VAL A 182 9.71 12.71 -7.46
C VAL A 182 8.99 13.97 -6.98
N ASP A 183 7.72 14.12 -7.30
CA ASP A 183 6.89 15.25 -6.88
C ASP A 183 5.75 14.79 -5.97
N SER A 184 5.67 15.33 -4.74
CA SER A 184 4.64 15.00 -3.75
C SER A 184 3.58 16.10 -3.58
N THR A 185 3.56 17.09 -4.48
CA THR A 185 2.54 18.14 -4.48
C THR A 185 1.15 17.51 -4.52
N PRO A 186 0.28 17.79 -3.53
CA PRO A 186 -1.05 17.19 -3.52
C PRO A 186 -1.90 17.71 -4.68
N ALA A 187 -2.68 16.83 -5.28
CA ALA A 187 -3.61 17.15 -6.36
C ALA A 187 -5.05 16.92 -5.90
N VAL A 188 -5.98 17.82 -6.29
CA VAL A 188 -7.42 17.71 -5.94
C VAL A 188 -8.04 16.43 -6.53
N ASP A 189 -7.61 16.05 -7.72
CA ASP A 189 -8.04 14.85 -8.44
C ASP A 189 -7.09 13.65 -8.20
N GLY A 190 -6.18 13.74 -7.22
CA GLY A 190 -5.30 12.66 -6.79
C GLY A 190 -5.96 11.69 -5.79
N ALA A 191 -5.27 10.57 -5.51
CA ALA A 191 -5.64 9.62 -4.47
C ALA A 191 -4.40 9.26 -3.64
N PRO A 192 -4.26 9.75 -2.40
CA PRO A 192 -5.28 10.44 -1.58
C PRO A 192 -5.58 11.89 -2.02
N PRO A 193 -6.67 12.50 -1.50
CA PRO A 193 -6.94 13.93 -1.71
C PRO A 193 -5.95 14.80 -0.92
N PRO A 194 -5.93 16.14 -1.12
CA PRO A 194 -4.94 17.03 -0.51
C PRO A 194 -4.90 17.06 1.02
N VAL A 195 -5.97 16.63 1.69
CA VAL A 195 -6.08 16.64 3.14
C VAL A 195 -6.29 15.21 3.64
N THR A 196 -5.35 14.73 4.45
CA THR A 196 -5.36 13.41 5.08
C THR A 196 -4.98 13.52 6.56
N ASP A 197 -5.19 12.45 7.34
CA ASP A 197 -4.75 12.42 8.75
C ASP A 197 -3.35 11.84 8.96
N TRP A 198 -2.53 11.67 7.92
CA TRP A 198 -1.15 11.19 8.02
C TRP A 198 -0.18 12.12 7.29
N GLU A 199 1.12 11.94 7.54
CA GLU A 199 2.17 12.75 6.93
C GLU A 199 2.39 12.47 5.43
N THR A 200 2.69 13.51 4.65
CA THR A 200 3.05 13.36 3.24
C THR A 200 4.51 12.92 3.13
N TYR A 201 4.73 11.60 3.18
CA TYR A 201 6.06 11.00 3.02
C TYR A 201 6.54 11.03 1.57
N GLY A 202 7.01 12.17 1.07
CA GLY A 202 7.54 12.32 -0.28
C GLY A 202 8.89 11.61 -0.48
N GLY A 203 9.19 11.19 -1.71
CA GLY A 203 10.47 10.59 -2.11
C GLY A 203 10.37 9.12 -2.56
N ILE A 204 11.52 8.48 -2.77
CA ILE A 204 11.61 7.04 -3.10
C ILE A 204 11.55 6.24 -1.80
N THR A 205 10.34 5.83 -1.43
CA THR A 205 10.03 5.30 -0.09
C THR A 205 10.16 3.79 0.02
N ARG A 206 10.42 3.07 -1.09
CA ARG A 206 10.69 1.63 -1.11
C ARG A 206 11.77 1.27 -2.14
N PRO A 207 12.37 0.07 -2.06
CA PRO A 207 13.52 -0.32 -2.87
C PRO A 207 13.35 -0.10 -4.38
N VAL A 208 14.47 0.18 -5.05
CA VAL A 208 14.59 0.25 -6.51
C VAL A 208 15.49 -0.89 -6.96
N ARG A 209 15.09 -1.64 -7.98
CA ARG A 209 15.87 -2.77 -8.51
C ARG A 209 16.00 -2.70 -10.01
N LEU A 210 17.19 -3.04 -10.51
CA LEU A 210 17.34 -3.54 -11.86
C LEU A 210 16.96 -5.02 -11.86
N VAL A 211 16.02 -5.42 -12.68
CA VAL A 211 15.57 -6.81 -12.84
C VAL A 211 15.92 -7.28 -14.24
N ILE A 212 16.57 -8.44 -14.34
CA ILE A 212 16.95 -9.06 -15.61
C ILE A 212 16.11 -10.33 -15.78
N THR A 213 15.54 -10.51 -16.96
CA THR A 213 14.72 -11.68 -17.30
C THR A 213 15.16 -12.27 -18.64
N PRO A 214 14.79 -13.52 -18.95
CA PRO A 214 14.75 -14.00 -20.33
C PRO A 214 13.76 -13.18 -21.19
N ALA A 215 13.80 -13.38 -22.51
CA ALA A 215 12.94 -12.68 -23.46
C ALA A 215 11.44 -12.92 -23.20
N THR A 216 11.09 -14.15 -22.84
CA THR A 216 9.77 -14.52 -22.32
C THR A 216 9.93 -14.99 -20.88
N PHE A 217 9.18 -14.38 -19.97
CA PHE A 217 9.30 -14.61 -18.53
C PHE A 217 7.93 -14.70 -17.86
N VAL A 218 7.87 -15.25 -16.66
CA VAL A 218 6.66 -15.27 -15.82
C VAL A 218 6.50 -13.89 -15.21
N ASP A 219 5.49 -13.10 -15.60
CA ASP A 219 5.24 -11.79 -14.99
C ASP A 219 4.49 -11.92 -13.65
N GLU A 220 3.44 -12.72 -13.66
CA GLU A 220 2.56 -12.99 -12.52
C GLU A 220 2.29 -14.49 -12.40
N ALA A 221 2.26 -15.01 -11.18
CA ALA A 221 1.77 -16.35 -10.89
C ALA A 221 0.83 -16.31 -9.68
N TRP A 222 -0.46 -16.57 -9.89
CA TRP A 222 -1.45 -16.63 -8.82
C TRP A 222 -1.78 -18.07 -8.47
N VAL A 223 -1.22 -18.56 -7.38
CA VAL A 223 -1.38 -19.95 -6.92
C VAL A 223 -2.25 -19.96 -5.66
N ARG A 224 -3.37 -20.68 -5.70
CA ARG A 224 -4.40 -20.58 -4.65
C ARG A 224 -5.20 -21.84 -4.46
N LEU A 225 -5.87 -21.92 -3.31
CA LEU A 225 -6.96 -22.87 -3.08
C LEU A 225 -8.26 -22.20 -3.54
N THR A 226 -9.02 -22.88 -4.39
CA THR A 226 -10.34 -22.43 -4.86
C THR A 226 -11.35 -22.35 -3.70
N ARG A 227 -12.42 -21.56 -3.88
CA ARG A 227 -13.42 -21.30 -2.81
C ARG A 227 -14.05 -22.57 -2.21
N ASP A 228 -14.24 -23.62 -3.02
CA ASP A 228 -14.80 -24.88 -2.53
C ASP A 228 -13.83 -25.68 -1.64
N GLY A 229 -12.57 -25.27 -1.59
CA GLY A 229 -11.50 -25.90 -0.81
C GLY A 229 -11.01 -27.23 -1.37
N LYS A 230 -11.36 -27.59 -2.60
CA LYS A 230 -11.09 -28.91 -3.19
C LYS A 230 -10.03 -28.88 -4.28
N THR A 231 -9.77 -27.73 -4.88
CA THR A 231 -8.84 -27.62 -6.02
C THR A 231 -7.76 -26.57 -5.75
N ILE A 232 -6.50 -26.92 -5.98
CA ILE A 232 -5.41 -25.94 -6.09
C ILE A 232 -5.34 -25.51 -7.56
N ALA A 233 -5.41 -24.20 -7.80
CA ALA A 233 -5.36 -23.59 -9.12
C ALA A 233 -4.15 -22.65 -9.22
N ALA A 234 -3.61 -22.52 -10.43
CA ALA A 234 -2.55 -21.59 -10.76
C ALA A 234 -2.85 -20.87 -12.07
N ASP A 235 -2.93 -19.54 -12.03
CA ASP A 235 -2.97 -18.69 -13.23
C ASP A 235 -1.59 -18.04 -13.39
N VAL A 236 -0.85 -18.44 -14.42
CA VAL A 236 0.52 -17.98 -14.69
C VAL A 236 0.53 -17.14 -15.96
N ARG A 237 0.77 -15.84 -15.82
CA ARG A 237 0.89 -14.90 -16.95
C ARG A 237 2.34 -14.80 -17.38
N LEU A 238 2.57 -15.03 -18.67
CA LEU A 238 3.86 -14.86 -19.31
C LEU A 238 3.89 -13.54 -20.08
N ASP A 239 5.02 -12.84 -20.05
CA ASP A 239 5.29 -11.67 -20.87
C ASP A 239 6.48 -11.95 -21.79
N GLY A 240 6.28 -11.82 -23.11
CA GLY A 240 7.33 -11.97 -24.11
C GLY A 240 6.87 -12.63 -25.42
N PRO A 241 7.74 -12.67 -26.43
CA PRO A 241 7.39 -13.08 -27.79
C PRO A 241 6.99 -14.56 -27.93
N ALA A 242 7.43 -15.42 -27.00
CA ALA A 242 7.12 -16.84 -27.01
C ALA A 242 6.04 -17.22 -25.96
N ALA A 243 5.32 -16.24 -25.40
CA ALA A 243 4.36 -16.49 -24.34
C ALA A 243 3.25 -17.50 -24.73
N ALA A 244 2.67 -17.35 -25.92
CA ALA A 244 1.61 -18.24 -26.38
C ALA A 244 2.14 -19.65 -26.68
N GLY A 245 1.51 -20.67 -26.10
CA GLY A 245 1.88 -22.07 -26.27
C GLY A 245 3.10 -22.53 -25.44
N GLN A 246 3.76 -21.62 -24.72
CA GLN A 246 4.90 -21.97 -23.85
C GLN A 246 4.45 -22.94 -22.75
N ALA A 247 5.22 -24.02 -22.58
CA ALA A 247 4.99 -24.96 -21.48
C ALA A 247 5.30 -24.30 -20.13
N VAL A 248 4.40 -24.51 -19.17
CA VAL A 248 4.50 -24.00 -17.79
C VAL A 248 4.34 -25.15 -16.82
N SER A 249 5.18 -25.17 -15.78
CA SER A 249 5.11 -26.12 -14.67
C SER A 249 5.12 -25.37 -13.33
N VAL A 250 4.17 -25.67 -12.45
CA VAL A 250 4.09 -25.14 -11.08
C VAL A 250 4.28 -26.30 -10.10
N LYS A 251 5.40 -26.31 -9.40
CA LYS A 251 5.75 -27.30 -8.38
C LYS A 251 5.47 -26.72 -7.00
N VAL A 252 4.72 -27.45 -6.17
CA VAL A 252 4.45 -27.10 -4.78
C VAL A 252 5.18 -28.10 -3.88
N ALA A 253 6.32 -27.67 -3.34
CA ALA A 253 7.16 -28.51 -2.48
C ALA A 253 6.39 -28.92 -1.22
N GLY A 254 6.69 -30.09 -0.65
CA GLY A 254 6.00 -30.61 0.54
C GLY A 254 4.60 -31.20 0.29
N LEU A 255 3.98 -30.94 -0.86
CA LEU A 255 2.73 -31.58 -1.29
C LEU A 255 2.92 -32.65 -2.37
N ASN A 256 4.13 -32.79 -2.92
CA ASN A 256 4.42 -33.62 -4.09
C ASN A 256 3.45 -33.34 -5.25
N LEU A 257 3.09 -32.07 -5.43
CA LEU A 257 2.13 -31.61 -6.43
C LEU A 257 2.86 -30.85 -7.54
N THR A 258 2.62 -31.24 -8.78
CA THR A 258 3.04 -30.52 -9.98
C THR A 258 1.82 -30.26 -10.85
N LEU A 259 1.57 -28.99 -11.17
CA LEU A 259 0.62 -28.57 -12.18
C LEU A 259 1.38 -28.31 -13.47
N SER A 260 0.94 -28.83 -14.60
CA SER A 260 1.62 -28.61 -15.89
C SER A 260 0.61 -28.36 -17.00
N GLY A 261 0.99 -27.51 -17.94
CA GLY A 261 0.19 -27.18 -19.11
C GLY A 261 0.92 -26.21 -20.02
N GLN A 262 0.18 -25.54 -20.90
CA GLN A 262 0.71 -24.52 -21.79
C GLN A 262 -0.05 -23.21 -21.59
N ALA A 263 0.63 -22.09 -21.82
CA ALA A 263 -0.01 -20.79 -21.87
C ALA A 263 -0.93 -20.68 -23.10
N GLY A 264 -2.11 -20.10 -22.91
CA GLY A 264 -3.06 -19.84 -24.00
C GLY A 264 -2.55 -18.77 -24.97
N SER A 265 -3.37 -18.44 -25.97
CA SER A 265 -3.08 -17.36 -26.92
C SER A 265 -3.02 -15.98 -26.26
N ASP A 266 -3.60 -15.84 -25.06
CA ASP A 266 -3.53 -14.66 -24.20
C ASP A 266 -2.27 -14.62 -23.33
N GLY A 267 -1.34 -15.57 -23.49
CA GLY A 267 -0.12 -15.68 -22.70
C GLY A 267 -0.33 -16.16 -21.27
N VAL A 268 -1.53 -16.69 -20.93
CA VAL A 268 -1.83 -17.17 -19.56
C VAL A 268 -2.01 -18.68 -19.55
N ALA A 269 -1.21 -19.37 -18.74
CA ALA A 269 -1.42 -20.78 -18.40
C ALA A 269 -2.38 -20.89 -17.22
N ARG A 270 -3.52 -21.55 -17.41
CA ARG A 270 -4.53 -21.80 -16.37
C ARG A 270 -4.48 -23.27 -16.00
N LEU A 271 -3.94 -23.56 -14.83
CA LEU A 271 -3.62 -24.91 -14.38
C LEU A 271 -4.40 -25.24 -13.11
N SER A 272 -4.77 -26.51 -12.92
CA SER A 272 -5.43 -26.93 -11.69
C SER A 272 -5.23 -28.41 -11.42
N ALA A 273 -5.32 -28.79 -10.14
CA ALA A 273 -5.41 -30.19 -9.71
C ALA A 273 -6.18 -30.29 -8.39
N PRO A 274 -6.76 -31.47 -8.09
CA PRO A 274 -7.33 -31.72 -6.78
C PRO A 274 -6.33 -31.43 -5.65
N ALA A 275 -6.80 -30.77 -4.59
CA ALA A 275 -6.01 -30.50 -3.41
C ALA A 275 -5.57 -31.84 -2.76
N PRO A 276 -4.26 -32.06 -2.50
CA PRO A 276 -3.79 -33.29 -1.89
C PRO A 276 -4.38 -33.51 -0.49
N LYS A 277 -4.65 -34.76 -0.11
CA LYS A 277 -5.18 -35.11 1.23
C LYS A 277 -4.30 -34.61 2.38
N GLY A 278 -2.99 -34.48 2.15
CA GLY A 278 -2.01 -33.98 3.12
C GLY A 278 -1.88 -32.45 3.20
N LEU A 279 -2.72 -31.69 2.48
CA LEU A 279 -2.68 -30.22 2.50
C LEU A 279 -2.96 -29.68 3.91
N LYS A 280 -1.94 -29.06 4.52
CA LYS A 280 -2.10 -28.24 5.72
C LYS A 280 -2.53 -26.86 5.27
N ARG A 281 -3.72 -26.45 5.66
CA ARG A 281 -4.23 -25.12 5.31
C ARG A 281 -3.61 -24.06 6.20
N TRP A 282 -3.28 -22.91 5.62
CA TRP A 282 -2.88 -21.71 6.35
C TRP A 282 -4.05 -21.29 7.25
N ALA A 283 -3.74 -20.95 8.50
CA ALA A 283 -4.69 -20.38 9.45
C ALA A 283 -3.96 -19.43 10.41
N PRO A 284 -4.68 -18.51 11.09
CA PRO A 284 -4.06 -17.63 12.07
C PRO A 284 -3.41 -18.44 13.18
N GLY A 285 -2.16 -18.12 13.55
CA GLY A 285 -1.36 -18.89 14.51
C GLY A 285 -0.87 -20.27 14.02
N ALA A 286 -1.30 -20.73 12.85
CA ALA A 286 -0.81 -21.93 12.17
C ALA A 286 -0.52 -21.65 10.67
N PRO A 287 0.46 -20.78 10.36
CA PRO A 287 0.72 -20.29 9.00
C PRO A 287 1.48 -21.32 8.14
N ALA A 288 0.80 -22.38 7.71
CA ALA A 288 1.38 -23.35 6.78
C ALA A 288 1.63 -22.69 5.41
N LEU A 289 2.92 -22.51 5.08
CA LEU A 289 3.39 -21.98 3.80
C LEU A 289 4.19 -23.05 3.06
N TYR A 290 4.05 -23.08 1.74
CA TYR A 290 4.72 -24.01 0.84
C TYR A 290 5.61 -23.26 -0.13
N ASP A 291 6.81 -23.79 -0.39
CA ASP A 291 7.67 -23.28 -1.45
C ASP A 291 7.07 -23.65 -2.80
N VAL A 292 6.78 -22.64 -3.60
CA VAL A 292 6.22 -22.76 -4.94
C VAL A 292 7.30 -22.35 -5.93
N ARG A 293 7.52 -23.22 -6.93
CA ARG A 293 8.44 -22.98 -8.04
C ARG A 293 7.68 -23.05 -9.35
N VAL A 294 7.68 -21.95 -10.09
CA VAL A 294 7.06 -21.81 -11.40
C VAL A 294 8.15 -21.78 -12.46
N GLU A 295 8.08 -22.66 -13.44
CA GLU A 295 9.05 -22.79 -14.53
C GLU A 295 8.33 -22.57 -15.85
N ALA A 296 8.87 -21.69 -16.70
CA ALA A 296 8.36 -21.42 -18.04
C ALA A 296 9.53 -21.11 -18.99
N GLY A 297 9.89 -22.09 -19.82
CA GLY A 297 11.08 -21.99 -20.67
C GLY A 297 12.34 -21.83 -19.83
N ASP A 298 13.08 -20.77 -20.06
CA ASP A 298 14.32 -20.44 -19.33
C ASP A 298 14.06 -19.66 -18.03
N ASP A 299 12.82 -19.22 -17.77
CA ASP A 299 12.49 -18.44 -16.58
C ASP A 299 12.02 -19.32 -15.42
N VAL A 300 12.40 -18.91 -14.22
CA VAL A 300 12.07 -19.57 -12.97
C VAL A 300 11.68 -18.52 -11.94
N LEU A 301 10.44 -18.60 -11.47
CA LEU A 301 9.93 -17.79 -10.37
C LEU A 301 9.76 -18.65 -9.12
N THR A 302 10.15 -18.12 -7.96
CA THR A 302 9.91 -18.78 -6.67
C THR A 302 9.12 -17.88 -5.73
N ASP A 303 8.20 -18.47 -4.97
CA ASP A 303 7.39 -17.78 -3.96
C ASP A 303 7.07 -18.73 -2.80
N ARG A 304 6.59 -18.18 -1.67
CA ARG A 304 6.02 -18.94 -0.57
C ARG A 304 4.53 -18.64 -0.48
N VAL A 305 3.71 -19.68 -0.52
CA VAL A 305 2.25 -19.55 -0.66
C VAL A 305 1.54 -20.38 0.41
N GLY A 306 0.58 -19.76 1.09
CA GLY A 306 -0.36 -20.44 1.97
C GLY A 306 -1.67 -20.77 1.25
N PHE A 307 -2.34 -21.84 1.67
CA PHE A 307 -3.61 -22.28 1.08
C PHE A 307 -4.71 -22.25 2.12
N ARG A 308 -5.79 -21.50 1.87
CA ARG A 308 -6.91 -21.35 2.80
C ARG A 308 -8.19 -20.95 2.08
N THR A 309 -9.34 -21.24 2.67
CA THR A 309 -10.61 -20.66 2.24
C THR A 309 -11.04 -19.54 3.19
N VAL A 310 -11.67 -18.49 2.65
CA VAL A 310 -12.34 -17.43 3.41
C VAL A 310 -13.72 -17.24 2.82
N GLU A 311 -14.73 -17.11 3.67
CA GLU A 311 -16.10 -16.86 3.25
C GLU A 311 -16.88 -16.13 4.34
N VAL A 312 -17.99 -15.52 3.95
CA VAL A 312 -19.06 -15.11 4.85
C VAL A 312 -20.20 -16.11 4.71
N ARG A 313 -20.69 -16.62 5.84
CA ARG A 313 -21.85 -17.52 5.87
C ARG A 313 -22.77 -17.11 7.01
N GLY A 314 -23.96 -16.65 6.66
CA GLY A 314 -24.80 -15.92 7.62
C GLY A 314 -24.08 -14.67 8.11
N GLY A 315 -24.15 -14.40 9.42
CA GLY A 315 -23.48 -13.25 10.06
C GLY A 315 -22.03 -13.52 10.52
N GLU A 316 -21.39 -14.58 10.04
CA GLU A 316 -20.05 -15.00 10.48
C GLU A 316 -18.99 -14.79 9.38
N ILE A 317 -17.75 -14.51 9.80
CA ILE A 317 -16.55 -14.59 8.95
C ILE A 317 -15.89 -15.93 9.23
N LEU A 318 -15.62 -16.72 8.20
CA LEU A 318 -15.06 -18.05 8.33
C LEU A 318 -13.71 -18.16 7.63
N VAL A 319 -12.73 -18.78 8.31
CA VAL A 319 -11.46 -19.20 7.73
C VAL A 319 -11.41 -20.73 7.80
N ASN A 320 -11.24 -21.38 6.64
CA ASN A 320 -11.28 -22.84 6.53
C ASN A 320 -12.58 -23.47 7.08
N GLY A 321 -13.71 -22.77 6.91
CA GLY A 321 -15.03 -23.21 7.39
C GLY A 321 -15.24 -23.08 8.90
N LYS A 322 -14.32 -22.42 9.63
CA LYS A 322 -14.46 -22.15 11.06
C LYS A 322 -14.68 -20.65 11.29
N PRO A 323 -15.67 -20.24 12.10
CA PRO A 323 -15.84 -18.84 12.50
C PRO A 323 -14.57 -18.30 13.15
N VAL A 324 -14.26 -17.03 12.90
CA VAL A 324 -13.14 -16.32 13.54
C VAL A 324 -13.61 -14.96 14.03
N PHE A 325 -13.19 -14.57 15.24
CA PHE A 325 -13.27 -13.17 15.65
C PHE A 325 -11.94 -12.48 15.30
N LEU A 326 -12.00 -11.38 14.54
CA LEU A 326 -10.81 -10.61 14.18
C LEU A 326 -10.35 -9.78 15.39
N ARG A 327 -9.41 -10.32 16.17
CA ARG A 327 -8.70 -9.62 17.25
C ARG A 327 -7.61 -8.80 16.61
N GLY A 328 -7.92 -7.53 16.34
CA GLY A 328 -7.15 -6.70 15.42
C GLY A 328 -6.48 -5.48 16.02
N ILE A 329 -5.63 -4.85 15.23
CA ILE A 329 -5.11 -3.51 15.47
C ILE A 329 -4.76 -2.85 14.14
N CYS A 330 -4.99 -1.54 14.03
CA CYS A 330 -4.60 -0.77 12.85
C CYS A 330 -3.10 -0.44 12.88
N LEU A 331 -2.48 -0.39 11.70
CA LEU A 331 -1.09 0.05 11.51
C LEU A 331 -0.99 1.04 10.36
N HIS A 332 -0.29 2.14 10.57
CA HIS A 332 0.34 2.92 9.50
C HIS A 332 1.69 2.31 9.15
N GLU A 333 2.15 2.53 7.92
CA GLU A 333 3.47 2.07 7.47
C GLU A 333 4.55 3.04 7.96
N GLU A 334 4.87 3.00 9.25
CA GLU A 334 5.80 3.92 9.89
C GLU A 334 6.57 3.20 10.99
N GLU A 335 7.90 3.08 10.84
CA GLU A 335 8.77 2.38 11.78
C GLU A 335 8.79 3.01 13.18
N LEU A 336 9.24 2.24 14.18
CA LEU A 336 9.49 2.77 15.53
C LEU A 336 10.67 3.75 15.49
N GLY A 337 10.51 4.91 16.13
CA GLY A 337 11.53 5.95 16.18
C GLY A 337 10.94 7.34 16.48
N GLU A 338 11.82 8.28 16.86
CA GLU A 338 11.43 9.67 17.13
C GLU A 338 11.16 10.46 15.83
N ASN A 339 11.87 10.13 14.76
CA ASN A 339 11.75 10.77 13.46
C ASN A 339 11.65 9.72 12.35
N PRO A 340 10.54 8.96 12.29
CA PRO A 340 10.39 7.92 11.28
C PRO A 340 10.29 8.55 9.89
N ALA A 341 10.99 7.93 8.94
CA ALA A 341 11.12 8.33 7.55
C ALA A 341 10.41 7.36 6.60
N ARG A 342 9.58 6.45 7.13
CA ARG A 342 8.96 5.36 6.38
C ARG A 342 10.00 4.38 5.83
N THR A 343 11.09 4.17 6.58
CA THR A 343 12.11 3.17 6.26
C THR A 343 11.67 1.81 6.79
N ILE A 344 10.86 1.10 5.98
CA ILE A 344 10.38 -0.23 6.31
C ILE A 344 11.35 -1.29 5.81
N THR A 345 12.05 -1.91 6.76
CA THR A 345 12.88 -3.09 6.59
C THR A 345 12.15 -4.32 7.12
N GLU A 346 12.68 -5.51 6.87
CA GLU A 346 12.14 -6.74 7.47
C GLU A 346 12.14 -6.66 9.00
N ALA A 347 13.21 -6.12 9.60
CA ALA A 347 13.32 -5.94 11.04
C ALA A 347 12.29 -4.95 11.60
N SER A 348 12.09 -3.80 10.96
CA SER A 348 11.14 -2.80 11.45
C SER A 348 9.68 -3.22 11.25
N ALA A 349 9.36 -3.87 10.13
CA ALA A 349 8.04 -4.48 9.91
C ALA A 349 7.77 -5.60 10.93
N HIS A 350 8.74 -6.49 11.16
CA HIS A 350 8.62 -7.56 12.15
C HIS A 350 8.39 -7.00 13.56
N ALA A 351 9.12 -5.95 13.96
CA ALA A 351 8.95 -5.34 15.28
C ALA A 351 7.52 -4.84 15.51
N LEU A 352 6.91 -4.17 14.53
CA LEU A 352 5.51 -3.71 14.61
C LEU A 352 4.52 -4.88 14.65
N LEU A 353 4.69 -5.87 13.76
CA LEU A 353 3.80 -7.03 13.71
C LEU A 353 3.92 -7.92 14.95
N ALA A 354 5.10 -7.99 15.57
CA ALA A 354 5.31 -8.72 16.83
C ALA A 354 4.60 -8.05 18.00
N GLU A 355 4.59 -6.71 18.10
CA GLU A 355 3.78 -6.02 19.11
C GLU A 355 2.28 -6.31 18.95
N ALA A 356 1.78 -6.41 17.71
CA ALA A 356 0.41 -6.83 17.46
C ALA A 356 0.18 -8.30 17.85
N ARG A 357 0.95 -9.23 17.29
CA ARG A 357 0.76 -10.67 17.49
C ARG A 357 1.00 -11.11 18.93
N ASP A 358 2.19 -10.81 19.45
CA ASP A 358 2.69 -11.36 20.70
C ASP A 358 2.35 -10.44 21.87
N GLY A 359 2.38 -9.12 21.65
CA GLY A 359 2.06 -8.14 22.68
C GLY A 359 0.56 -7.98 22.95
N LEU A 360 -0.26 -7.91 21.90
CA LEU A 360 -1.73 -7.77 22.03
C LEU A 360 -2.48 -9.09 21.89
N HIS A 361 -1.83 -10.21 21.58
CA HIS A 361 -2.50 -11.48 21.24
C HIS A 361 -3.43 -11.36 20.00
N ALA A 362 -3.10 -10.42 19.09
CA ALA A 362 -3.86 -10.19 17.87
C ALA A 362 -3.69 -11.36 16.89
N ASN A 363 -4.75 -11.65 16.13
CA ASN A 363 -4.72 -12.55 14.97
C ASN A 363 -4.97 -11.83 13.65
N PHE A 364 -5.16 -10.50 13.69
CA PHE A 364 -5.54 -9.67 12.56
C PHE A 364 -4.83 -8.31 12.63
N VAL A 365 -4.53 -7.74 11.47
CA VAL A 365 -4.04 -6.36 11.33
C VAL A 365 -4.74 -5.65 10.17
N ARG A 366 -5.09 -4.39 10.38
CA ARG A 366 -5.52 -3.49 9.30
C ARG A 366 -4.34 -2.61 8.88
N LEU A 367 -3.87 -2.81 7.65
CA LEU A 367 -2.76 -2.06 7.07
C LEU A 367 -3.31 -0.80 6.39
N ALA A 368 -3.37 0.29 7.14
CA ALA A 368 -4.03 1.54 6.76
C ALA A 368 -3.03 2.59 6.24
N HIS A 369 -3.41 3.56 5.41
CA HIS A 369 -4.65 3.66 4.61
C HIS A 369 -4.34 3.42 3.13
N TYR A 370 -3.46 2.47 2.86
CA TYR A 370 -2.85 2.25 1.56
C TYR A 370 -2.13 0.90 1.56
N PRO A 371 -1.75 0.36 0.40
CA PRO A 371 -1.00 -0.89 0.37
C PRO A 371 0.34 -0.69 1.07
N HIS A 372 0.61 -1.44 2.14
CA HIS A 372 1.93 -1.50 2.79
C HIS A 372 2.93 -2.25 1.89
N SER A 373 4.21 -2.26 2.25
CA SER A 373 5.27 -2.92 1.49
C SER A 373 5.05 -4.42 1.40
N GLU A 374 5.61 -5.04 0.36
CA GLU A 374 5.58 -6.50 0.20
C GLU A 374 6.29 -7.22 1.34
N VAL A 375 7.27 -6.56 1.98
CA VAL A 375 7.94 -7.08 3.18
C VAL A 375 6.93 -7.24 4.32
N THR A 376 6.13 -6.20 4.60
CA THR A 376 5.11 -6.25 5.65
C THR A 376 4.06 -7.32 5.38
N THR A 377 3.53 -7.42 4.16
CA THR A 377 2.47 -8.40 3.85
C THR A 377 2.98 -9.84 3.83
N ARG A 378 4.24 -10.08 3.40
CA ARG A 378 4.89 -11.39 3.54
C ARG A 378 5.12 -11.77 5.01
N LEU A 379 5.64 -10.86 5.83
CA LEU A 379 5.85 -11.14 7.25
C LEU A 379 4.53 -11.43 7.97
N ALA A 380 3.46 -10.69 7.68
CA ALA A 380 2.14 -10.99 8.24
C ALA A 380 1.65 -12.40 7.85
N ASP A 381 1.90 -12.82 6.60
CA ASP A 381 1.62 -14.17 6.11
C ASP A 381 2.42 -15.25 6.87
N GLU A 382 3.71 -15.02 7.07
CA GLU A 382 4.63 -15.90 7.79
C GLU A 382 4.36 -15.98 9.30
N MET A 383 3.92 -14.87 9.90
CA MET A 383 3.59 -14.77 11.32
C MET A 383 2.18 -15.28 11.65
N GLY A 384 1.35 -15.55 10.63
CA GLY A 384 -0.01 -16.03 10.82
C GLY A 384 -0.98 -14.96 11.32
N LEU A 385 -0.82 -13.72 10.82
CA LEU A 385 -1.74 -12.61 11.04
C LEU A 385 -2.65 -12.46 9.83
N LEU A 386 -3.96 -12.45 10.03
CA LEU A 386 -4.93 -12.05 9.00
C LEU A 386 -4.72 -10.57 8.67
N VAL A 387 -4.94 -10.20 7.40
CA VAL A 387 -4.67 -8.86 6.91
C VAL A 387 -5.90 -8.29 6.21
N TRP A 388 -6.22 -7.05 6.57
CA TRP A 388 -6.96 -6.12 5.73
C TRP A 388 -5.95 -5.23 5.02
N SER A 389 -6.04 -5.18 3.68
CA SER A 389 -5.27 -4.26 2.84
C SER A 389 -6.21 -3.29 2.13
N GLU A 390 -5.83 -2.02 2.01
CA GLU A 390 -6.67 -0.97 1.45
C GLU A 390 -5.92 -0.05 0.47
N ILE A 391 -6.67 0.66 -0.37
CA ILE A 391 -6.16 1.77 -1.20
C ILE A 391 -6.55 3.12 -0.59
N PRO A 392 -5.82 4.23 -0.89
CA PRO A 392 -6.04 5.53 -0.24
C PRO A 392 -7.24 6.31 -0.80
N ILE A 393 -8.38 5.65 -0.99
CA ILE A 393 -9.66 6.30 -1.30
C ILE A 393 -10.29 6.75 0.00
N TYR A 394 -9.91 7.95 0.41
CA TYR A 394 -10.03 8.46 1.77
C TYR A 394 -10.78 9.79 1.78
N TRP A 395 -11.78 9.93 2.64
CA TRP A 395 -12.57 11.16 2.81
C TRP A 395 -13.13 11.73 1.50
N LEU A 396 -12.63 12.90 1.07
CA LEU A 396 -13.17 13.75 0.03
C LEU A 396 -12.37 13.60 -1.28
N VAL A 397 -12.24 12.37 -1.75
CA VAL A 397 -11.79 12.08 -3.12
C VAL A 397 -12.80 12.66 -4.12
N ASP A 398 -12.32 13.12 -5.29
CA ASP A 398 -13.17 13.61 -6.37
C ASP A 398 -13.90 12.44 -7.08
N PHE A 399 -14.97 11.94 -6.46
CA PHE A 399 -15.74 10.79 -6.96
C PHE A 399 -16.44 11.04 -8.32
N GLY A 400 -16.59 12.30 -8.74
CA GLY A 400 -17.17 12.65 -10.04
C GLY A 400 -16.16 12.60 -11.19
N ASN A 401 -14.87 12.44 -10.89
CA ASN A 401 -13.80 12.58 -11.86
C ASN A 401 -13.31 11.23 -12.41
N ALA A 402 -13.41 11.07 -13.72
CA ALA A 402 -13.02 9.85 -14.41
C ALA A 402 -11.51 9.55 -14.32
N ARG A 403 -10.65 10.57 -14.19
CA ARG A 403 -9.20 10.38 -13.99
C ARG A 403 -8.94 9.80 -12.61
N THR A 404 -9.56 10.36 -11.58
CA THR A 404 -9.46 9.86 -10.21
C THR A 404 -9.95 8.42 -10.08
N LEU A 405 -11.04 8.05 -10.78
CA LEU A 405 -11.48 6.65 -10.84
C LEU A 405 -10.45 5.74 -11.51
N ARG A 406 -9.86 6.15 -12.65
CA ARG A 406 -8.82 5.34 -13.31
C ARG A 406 -7.62 5.10 -12.38
N LEU A 407 -7.11 6.16 -11.76
CA LEU A 407 -6.02 6.07 -10.80
C LEU A 407 -6.36 5.10 -9.64
N ALA A 408 -7.56 5.20 -9.07
CA ALA A 408 -7.99 4.31 -7.99
C ALA A 408 -8.04 2.83 -8.43
N ARG A 409 -8.52 2.57 -9.66
CA ARG A 409 -8.58 1.23 -10.25
C ARG A 409 -7.19 0.67 -10.51
N ASP A 410 -6.27 1.50 -11.00
CA ASP A 410 -4.87 1.10 -11.25
C ASP A 410 -4.19 0.72 -9.93
N MET A 411 -4.28 1.59 -8.90
CA MET A 411 -3.72 1.30 -7.57
C MET A 411 -4.34 0.04 -6.93
N LEU A 412 -5.64 -0.19 -7.13
CA LEU A 412 -6.33 -1.39 -6.66
C LEU A 412 -5.80 -2.64 -7.37
N ALA A 413 -5.69 -2.59 -8.70
CA ALA A 413 -5.23 -3.69 -9.51
C ALA A 413 -3.77 -4.05 -9.18
N ASP A 414 -2.90 -3.06 -9.03
CA ASP A 414 -1.48 -3.26 -8.69
C ASP A 414 -1.34 -3.90 -7.31
N SER A 415 -2.08 -3.40 -6.32
CA SER A 415 -2.11 -3.95 -4.95
C SER A 415 -2.54 -5.42 -4.95
N ILE A 416 -3.65 -5.75 -5.63
CA ILE A 416 -4.17 -7.11 -5.68
C ILE A 416 -3.23 -8.03 -6.44
N ARG A 417 -2.73 -7.64 -7.63
CA ARG A 417 -1.83 -8.49 -8.43
C ARG A 417 -0.53 -8.80 -7.69
N ARG A 418 0.03 -7.83 -6.97
CA ARG A 418 1.24 -7.98 -6.16
C ARG A 418 1.04 -8.98 -5.02
N ASP A 419 -0.09 -8.91 -4.32
CA ASP A 419 -0.25 -9.57 -3.03
C ASP A 419 -1.28 -10.71 -2.98
N ARG A 420 -1.96 -11.04 -4.09
CA ARG A 420 -3.00 -12.09 -4.12
C ARG A 420 -2.50 -13.51 -3.77
N ASN A 421 -1.19 -13.75 -3.70
CA ASN A 421 -0.59 -14.97 -3.16
C ASN A 421 -0.45 -15.00 -1.62
N ARG A 422 -0.65 -13.87 -0.92
CA ARG A 422 -0.53 -13.78 0.54
C ARG A 422 -1.78 -14.31 1.21
N ALA A 423 -1.73 -15.51 1.77
CA ALA A 423 -2.89 -16.18 2.35
C ALA A 423 -3.50 -15.38 3.51
N SER A 424 -2.66 -14.65 4.24
CA SER A 424 -3.02 -13.70 5.30
C SER A 424 -4.04 -12.66 4.89
N ILE A 425 -3.95 -12.11 3.67
CA ILE A 425 -4.91 -11.09 3.24
C ILE A 425 -6.27 -11.75 3.10
N VAL A 426 -7.26 -11.28 3.85
CA VAL A 426 -8.63 -11.82 3.82
C VAL A 426 -9.66 -10.75 3.45
N LEU A 427 -9.29 -9.48 3.57
CA LEU A 427 -10.12 -8.33 3.25
C LEU A 427 -9.37 -7.38 2.31
N TRP A 428 -10.00 -7.07 1.17
CA TRP A 428 -9.65 -5.93 0.33
C TRP A 428 -10.62 -4.78 0.62
N SER A 429 -10.09 -3.63 1.02
CA SER A 429 -10.89 -2.44 1.28
C SER A 429 -10.79 -1.43 0.14
N VAL A 430 -11.95 -0.93 -0.27
CA VAL A 430 -12.06 0.04 -1.36
C VAL A 430 -12.13 1.49 -0.91
N ALA A 431 -12.33 1.77 0.39
CA ALA A 431 -12.48 3.14 0.90
C ALA A 431 -12.38 3.28 2.43
N ASN A 432 -12.22 4.53 2.87
CA ASN A 432 -12.33 4.94 4.28
C ASN A 432 -13.06 6.29 4.45
N GLU A 433 -14.10 6.31 5.28
CA GLU A 433 -14.83 7.51 5.76
C GLU A 433 -15.28 8.48 4.66
N THR A 434 -15.88 7.93 3.61
CA THR A 434 -16.31 8.71 2.45
C THR A 434 -17.78 9.13 2.60
N PRO A 435 -18.14 10.42 2.46
CA PRO A 435 -19.54 10.86 2.52
C PRO A 435 -20.41 10.23 1.42
N ILE A 436 -21.67 9.94 1.76
CA ILE A 436 -22.61 9.29 0.85
C ILE A 436 -23.04 10.28 -0.25
N SER A 437 -22.91 9.85 -1.50
CA SER A 437 -23.46 10.50 -2.70
C SER A 437 -23.59 9.48 -3.83
N ASP A 438 -24.38 9.78 -4.87
CA ASP A 438 -24.55 8.89 -6.02
C ASP A 438 -23.22 8.64 -6.76
N ALA A 439 -22.42 9.70 -6.97
CA ALA A 439 -21.11 9.60 -7.59
C ALA A 439 -20.17 8.69 -6.79
N ARG A 440 -20.12 8.88 -5.46
CA ARG A 440 -19.33 8.02 -4.56
C ARG A 440 -19.78 6.57 -4.63
N ASN A 441 -21.08 6.31 -4.61
CA ASN A 441 -21.62 4.94 -4.62
C ASN A 441 -21.32 4.23 -5.95
N ALA A 442 -21.43 4.94 -7.09
CA ALA A 442 -21.06 4.41 -8.39
C ALA A 442 -19.55 4.12 -8.49
N PHE A 443 -18.72 5.04 -8.00
CA PHE A 443 -17.27 4.91 -7.97
C PHE A 443 -16.84 3.68 -7.14
N LEU A 444 -17.26 3.60 -5.88
CA LEU A 444 -16.87 2.52 -4.98
C LEU A 444 -17.53 1.19 -5.34
N GLY A 445 -18.73 1.21 -5.90
CA GLY A 445 -19.37 0.03 -6.48
C GLY A 445 -18.56 -0.55 -7.63
N THR A 446 -17.99 0.30 -8.50
CA THR A 446 -17.06 -0.12 -9.56
C THR A 446 -15.81 -0.77 -8.97
N LEU A 447 -15.19 -0.16 -7.96
CA LEU A 447 -14.02 -0.75 -7.30
C LEU A 447 -14.33 -2.10 -6.64
N ALA A 448 -15.49 -2.24 -5.99
CA ALA A 448 -15.91 -3.49 -5.37
C ALA A 448 -16.14 -4.61 -6.42
N ASP A 449 -16.62 -4.26 -7.61
CA ASP A 449 -16.75 -5.19 -8.73
C ASP A 449 -15.37 -5.55 -9.31
N ASP A 450 -14.45 -4.59 -9.41
CA ASP A 450 -13.07 -4.83 -9.84
C ASP A 450 -12.31 -5.78 -8.90
N VAL A 451 -12.48 -5.65 -7.57
CA VAL A 451 -11.89 -6.61 -6.62
C VAL A 451 -12.33 -8.02 -6.96
N ARG A 452 -13.63 -8.24 -7.20
CA ARG A 452 -14.18 -9.58 -7.49
C ARG A 452 -13.72 -10.13 -8.84
N ALA A 453 -13.47 -9.26 -9.80
CA ALA A 453 -12.91 -9.64 -11.10
C ALA A 453 -11.43 -10.04 -11.00
N LEU A 454 -10.66 -9.40 -10.12
CA LEU A 454 -9.22 -9.62 -9.95
C LEU A 454 -8.88 -10.73 -8.94
N ASP A 455 -9.73 -10.92 -7.93
CA ASP A 455 -9.55 -11.88 -6.84
C ASP A 455 -10.88 -12.48 -6.41
N ASP A 456 -11.09 -13.72 -6.84
CA ASP A 456 -12.25 -14.51 -6.48
C ASP A 456 -12.10 -15.24 -5.14
N THR A 457 -11.14 -14.94 -4.27
CA THR A 457 -10.91 -15.71 -3.03
C THR A 457 -11.00 -14.93 -1.73
N ARG A 458 -11.10 -13.60 -1.80
CA ARG A 458 -11.11 -12.69 -0.63
C ARG A 458 -12.43 -11.94 -0.52
N LEU A 459 -12.64 -11.36 0.66
CA LEU A 459 -13.82 -10.58 0.99
C LEU A 459 -13.59 -9.10 0.67
N VAL A 460 -14.65 -8.40 0.27
CA VAL A 460 -14.64 -6.96 0.00
C VAL A 460 -15.22 -6.19 1.19
N THR A 461 -14.56 -5.12 1.60
CA THR A 461 -14.99 -4.25 2.70
C THR A 461 -14.73 -2.77 2.37
N ALA A 462 -15.17 -1.88 3.24
CA ALA A 462 -14.80 -0.47 3.29
C ALA A 462 -15.04 0.04 4.72
N ALA A 463 -14.23 0.98 5.20
CA ALA A 463 -14.47 1.63 6.48
C ALA A 463 -15.54 2.72 6.31
N LEU A 464 -16.76 2.43 6.76
CA LEU A 464 -17.95 3.25 6.62
C LEU A 464 -18.12 4.21 7.81
N LEU A 465 -18.98 5.21 7.61
CA LEU A 465 -19.42 6.12 8.67
C LEU A 465 -20.54 5.46 9.49
N ALA A 466 -20.46 5.59 10.81
CA ALA A 466 -21.54 5.15 11.68
C ALA A 466 -22.74 6.11 11.59
N ASP A 467 -23.96 5.57 11.55
CA ASP A 467 -25.16 6.37 11.80
C ASP A 467 -25.49 6.36 13.31
N ARG A 468 -26.09 7.45 13.78
CA ARG A 468 -26.45 7.65 15.19
C ARG A 468 -27.91 8.07 15.28
N LYS A 469 -28.70 7.36 16.08
CA LYS A 469 -30.13 7.64 16.33
C LYS A 469 -30.45 7.52 17.82
N ILE A 470 -31.54 8.17 18.25
CA ILE A 470 -32.13 7.96 19.57
C ILE A 470 -33.37 7.09 19.39
N GLU A 471 -33.38 5.91 19.99
CA GLU A 471 -34.50 4.96 19.93
C GLU A 471 -34.89 4.58 21.36
N GLY A 472 -36.16 4.80 21.72
CA GLY A 472 -36.66 4.51 23.07
C GLY A 472 -35.89 5.24 24.19
N GLY A 473 -35.40 6.46 23.92
CA GLY A 473 -34.60 7.25 24.88
C GLY A 473 -33.14 6.80 25.03
N ARG A 474 -32.68 5.83 24.22
CA ARG A 474 -31.30 5.32 24.24
C ARG A 474 -30.58 5.64 22.93
N GLN A 475 -29.28 5.89 23.03
CA GLN A 475 -28.43 6.02 21.86
C GLN A 475 -28.21 4.67 21.20
N VAL A 476 -28.54 4.61 19.91
CA VAL A 476 -28.40 3.43 19.06
C VAL A 476 -27.57 3.82 17.84
N MET A 477 -26.49 3.08 17.59
CA MET A 477 -25.60 3.23 16.46
C MET A 477 -25.86 2.13 15.42
N GLY A 478 -25.49 2.38 14.16
CA GLY A 478 -25.53 1.37 13.12
C GLY A 478 -24.68 1.75 11.91
N VAL A 479 -24.99 1.08 10.79
CA VAL A 479 -24.47 1.41 9.47
C VAL A 479 -25.67 1.58 8.54
N ASP A 480 -25.77 2.75 7.92
CA ASP A 480 -26.82 3.11 6.97
C ASP A 480 -26.16 3.70 5.70
N ASP A 481 -25.53 2.83 4.92
CA ASP A 481 -24.78 3.19 3.70
C ASP A 481 -25.19 2.29 2.53
N PRO A 482 -25.65 2.83 1.39
CA PRO A 482 -26.02 2.05 0.21
C PRO A 482 -24.92 1.12 -0.32
N LEU A 483 -23.64 1.45 -0.11
CA LEU A 483 -22.51 0.60 -0.49
C LEU A 483 -22.52 -0.74 0.23
N ALA A 484 -23.21 -0.86 1.38
CA ALA A 484 -23.38 -2.12 2.10
C ALA A 484 -23.82 -3.27 1.18
N ALA A 485 -24.62 -3.02 0.14
CA ALA A 485 -25.04 -4.03 -0.84
C ALA A 485 -23.88 -4.67 -1.62
N LYS A 486 -22.75 -3.96 -1.80
CA LYS A 486 -21.56 -4.39 -2.55
C LYS A 486 -20.43 -4.95 -1.68
N LEU A 487 -20.59 -4.92 -0.35
CA LEU A 487 -19.57 -5.39 0.61
C LEU A 487 -19.94 -6.76 1.19
N ASP A 488 -18.94 -7.58 1.50
CA ASP A 488 -19.14 -8.87 2.17
C ASP A 488 -19.09 -8.70 3.70
N VAL A 489 -18.27 -7.77 4.19
CA VAL A 489 -18.14 -7.40 5.60
C VAL A 489 -18.43 -5.90 5.74
N LEU A 490 -19.26 -5.52 6.72
CA LEU A 490 -19.51 -4.12 7.02
C LEU A 490 -18.50 -3.65 8.06
N ALA A 491 -17.66 -2.69 7.70
CA ALA A 491 -16.72 -2.13 8.63
C ALA A 491 -17.06 -0.67 8.94
N VAL A 492 -16.91 -0.26 10.18
CA VAL A 492 -17.35 1.05 10.65
C VAL A 492 -16.36 1.66 11.62
N ASN A 493 -16.10 2.95 11.43
CA ASN A 493 -15.32 3.75 12.36
C ASN A 493 -16.24 4.30 13.45
N THR A 494 -15.87 4.14 14.72
CA THR A 494 -16.64 4.66 15.86
C THR A 494 -15.72 5.25 16.91
N TYR A 495 -15.99 6.50 17.30
CA TYR A 495 -15.17 7.26 18.25
C TYR A 495 -16.01 7.85 19.38
N ALA A 496 -17.08 7.14 19.76
CA ALA A 496 -17.97 7.52 20.85
C ALA A 496 -17.16 7.77 22.14
N GLY A 497 -17.26 8.97 22.69
CA GLY A 497 -16.54 9.42 23.90
C GLY A 497 -15.18 10.07 23.65
N TRP A 498 -14.65 10.02 22.43
CA TRP A 498 -13.47 10.79 22.04
C TRP A 498 -13.84 12.03 21.21
N TYR A 499 -14.44 11.82 20.03
CA TYR A 499 -14.84 12.90 19.14
C TYR A 499 -16.28 13.38 19.37
N SER A 500 -17.10 12.60 20.07
CA SER A 500 -18.45 12.98 20.47
C SER A 500 -18.49 13.50 21.92
N ASP A 501 -19.64 14.05 22.30
CA ASP A 501 -19.93 14.53 23.66
C ASP A 501 -20.38 13.41 24.62
N ASP A 502 -20.28 12.14 24.22
CA ASP A 502 -20.65 11.01 25.07
C ASP A 502 -19.71 10.92 26.28
N GLY A 503 -20.27 10.98 27.49
CA GLY A 503 -19.51 10.63 28.69
C GLY A 503 -19.06 9.16 28.64
N LEU A 504 -17.89 8.84 29.19
CA LEU A 504 -17.34 7.47 29.11
C LEU A 504 -18.29 6.40 29.66
N ASP A 505 -19.02 6.68 30.74
CA ASP A 505 -20.00 5.73 31.29
C ASP A 505 -21.23 5.53 30.38
N ALA A 506 -21.56 6.51 29.54
CA ALA A 506 -22.61 6.38 28.54
C ALA A 506 -22.16 5.51 27.35
N VAL A 507 -20.86 5.51 27.00
CA VAL A 507 -20.32 4.72 25.89
C VAL A 507 -20.65 3.25 26.04
N ALA A 508 -20.45 2.65 27.22
CA ALA A 508 -20.77 1.24 27.46
C ALA A 508 -22.26 0.88 27.29
N ARG A 509 -23.17 1.87 27.32
CA ARG A 509 -24.63 1.67 27.18
C ARG A 509 -25.15 1.89 25.76
N ILE A 510 -24.30 2.37 24.84
CA ILE A 510 -24.66 2.57 23.43
C ILE A 510 -25.03 1.21 22.83
N ALA A 511 -26.20 1.14 22.20
CA ALA A 511 -26.61 -0.04 21.46
C ALA A 511 -26.08 0.00 20.03
N TRP A 512 -25.96 -1.19 19.42
CA TRP A 512 -25.70 -1.33 17.99
C TRP A 512 -26.83 -2.10 17.32
N ARG A 513 -27.32 -1.58 16.19
CA ARG A 513 -28.31 -2.27 15.35
C ARG A 513 -27.70 -3.53 14.76
N ALA A 514 -28.47 -4.61 14.73
CA ALA A 514 -28.05 -5.83 14.06
C ALA A 514 -28.04 -5.62 12.55
N THR A 515 -27.06 -6.24 11.89
CA THR A 515 -26.90 -6.31 10.44
C THR A 515 -26.99 -7.77 9.99
N ASP A 516 -27.40 -7.98 8.74
CA ASP A 516 -27.44 -9.29 8.07
C ASP A 516 -26.04 -9.81 7.68
N LYS A 517 -25.06 -8.90 7.61
CA LYS A 517 -23.65 -9.19 7.34
C LYS A 517 -22.80 -9.09 8.61
N PRO A 518 -21.65 -9.79 8.69
CA PRO A 518 -20.70 -9.59 9.78
C PRO A 518 -20.20 -8.14 9.81
N MET A 519 -20.06 -7.59 11.02
CA MET A 519 -19.60 -6.23 11.27
C MET A 519 -18.22 -6.22 11.92
N VAL A 520 -17.37 -5.26 11.54
CA VAL A 520 -16.07 -5.01 12.16
C VAL A 520 -15.99 -3.54 12.58
N PHE A 521 -15.57 -3.27 13.82
CA PHE A 521 -15.16 -1.91 14.16
C PHE A 521 -13.77 -1.66 13.58
N SER A 522 -13.70 -0.99 12.43
CA SER A 522 -12.44 -0.76 11.69
C SER A 522 -11.55 0.29 12.33
N GLU A 523 -12.13 1.16 13.16
CA GLU A 523 -11.43 2.10 14.03
C GLU A 523 -12.25 2.41 15.27
N PHE A 524 -11.55 2.52 16.40
CA PHE A 524 -11.96 3.26 17.59
C PHE A 524 -10.71 3.56 18.41
N GLY A 525 -10.74 4.60 19.25
CA GLY A 525 -9.56 4.97 20.03
C GLY A 525 -9.67 6.37 20.61
N ALA A 526 -8.74 6.69 21.50
CA ALA A 526 -8.61 8.01 22.12
C ALA A 526 -7.13 8.39 22.19
N ASP A 527 -6.81 9.67 22.01
CA ASP A 527 -5.43 10.14 22.12
C ASP A 527 -4.95 10.06 23.58
N ALA A 528 -3.71 9.61 23.79
CA ALA A 528 -2.97 9.78 25.03
C ALA A 528 -1.49 10.09 24.78
N LEU A 529 -0.93 11.06 25.51
CA LEU A 529 0.51 11.28 25.53
C LEU A 529 1.15 10.28 26.50
N ALA A 530 2.07 9.46 26.00
CA ALA A 530 2.80 8.52 26.85
C ALA A 530 3.52 9.25 28.00
N GLY A 531 3.23 8.87 29.24
CA GLY A 531 3.78 9.44 30.47
C GLY A 531 2.89 10.47 31.13
N PHE A 532 1.85 10.96 30.45
CA PHE A 532 0.90 11.89 31.04
C PHE A 532 -0.23 11.12 31.73
N SER A 533 -0.29 11.23 33.05
CA SER A 533 -1.33 10.62 33.89
C SER A 533 -2.12 11.71 34.62
N ASP A 534 -3.43 11.52 34.72
CA ASP A 534 -4.35 12.37 35.45
C ASP A 534 -5.60 11.59 35.89
N PRO A 535 -5.47 10.68 36.87
CA PRO A 535 -6.56 9.80 37.30
C PRO A 535 -7.66 10.53 38.09
N ALA A 536 -7.34 11.70 38.66
CA ALA A 536 -8.31 12.48 39.44
C ALA A 536 -9.33 13.18 38.54
N LEU A 537 -8.88 13.76 37.42
CA LEU A 537 -9.75 14.50 36.51
C LEU A 537 -10.15 13.71 35.26
N MET A 538 -9.43 12.62 34.93
CA MET A 538 -9.62 11.87 33.68
C MET A 538 -9.58 12.80 32.46
N ARG A 539 -8.60 13.71 32.39
CA ARG A 539 -8.49 14.64 31.26
C ARG A 539 -8.16 13.88 29.97
N LYS A 540 -8.78 14.30 28.86
CA LYS A 540 -8.36 13.89 27.50
C LYS A 540 -6.84 14.08 27.36
N PHE A 541 -6.21 13.18 26.60
CA PHE A 541 -4.76 13.00 26.47
C PHE A 541 -4.05 12.28 27.62
N SER A 542 -4.66 12.03 28.78
CA SER A 542 -4.03 11.18 29.80
C SER A 542 -4.11 9.70 29.45
N GLU A 543 -3.12 8.91 29.87
CA GLU A 543 -3.16 7.46 29.74
C GLU A 543 -4.33 6.85 30.54
N ASP A 544 -4.73 7.46 31.65
CA ASP A 544 -5.88 7.04 32.48
C ASP A 544 -7.20 7.16 31.70
N PHE A 545 -7.39 8.30 31.01
CA PHE A 545 -8.57 8.51 30.16
C PHE A 545 -8.60 7.49 29.03
N GLN A 546 -7.48 7.26 28.33
CA GLN A 546 -7.42 6.30 27.24
C GLN A 546 -7.71 4.88 27.73
N ALA A 547 -7.14 4.46 28.87
CA ALA A 547 -7.43 3.15 29.45
C ALA A 547 -8.92 3.00 29.81
N ARG A 548 -9.53 4.00 30.47
CA ARG A 548 -10.96 4.00 30.80
C ARG A 548 -11.83 3.98 29.54
N TYR A 549 -11.46 4.74 28.51
CA TYR A 549 -12.13 4.73 27.20
C TYR A 549 -12.16 3.34 26.59
N TYR A 550 -11.02 2.62 26.60
CA TYR A 550 -10.97 1.25 26.09
C TYR A 550 -11.86 0.30 26.90
N VAL A 551 -11.85 0.38 28.24
CA VAL A 551 -12.76 -0.43 29.09
C VAL A 551 -14.23 -0.24 28.69
N GLN A 552 -14.67 1.01 28.52
CA GLN A 552 -16.07 1.31 28.19
C GLN A 552 -16.43 0.94 26.75
N THR A 553 -15.52 1.14 25.81
CA THR A 553 -15.73 0.80 24.40
C THR A 553 -15.76 -0.71 24.19
N LEU A 554 -14.92 -1.48 24.89
CA LEU A 554 -14.95 -2.94 24.85
C LEU A 554 -16.22 -3.52 25.48
N ALA A 555 -16.73 -2.90 26.55
CA ALA A 555 -18.04 -3.26 27.12
C ALA A 555 -19.20 -2.99 26.14
N MET A 556 -19.17 -1.88 25.40
CA MET A 556 -20.12 -1.62 24.31
C MET A 556 -19.99 -2.68 23.20
N ALA A 557 -18.76 -2.95 22.75
CA ALA A 557 -18.47 -3.88 21.66
C ALA A 557 -18.92 -5.32 21.98
N ALA A 558 -18.78 -5.77 23.23
CA ALA A 558 -19.25 -7.08 23.67
C ALA A 558 -20.76 -7.29 23.51
N ASN A 559 -21.55 -6.20 23.44
CA ASN A 559 -23.00 -6.23 23.27
C ASN A 559 -23.46 -5.92 21.84
N ALA A 560 -22.55 -5.74 20.89
CA ALA A 560 -22.89 -5.48 19.49
C ALA A 560 -23.18 -6.80 18.75
N PRO A 561 -24.43 -7.06 18.31
CA PRO A 561 -24.88 -8.41 17.92
C PRO A 561 -24.16 -8.99 16.70
N SER A 562 -23.90 -8.17 15.68
CA SER A 562 -23.25 -8.59 14.43
C SER A 562 -21.72 -8.42 14.44
N LEU A 563 -21.12 -8.02 15.57
CA LEU A 563 -19.68 -7.75 15.63
C LEU A 563 -18.87 -9.05 15.56
N ARG A 564 -17.98 -9.15 14.57
CA ARG A 564 -17.06 -10.28 14.32
C ARG A 564 -15.61 -9.86 14.24
N GLY A 565 -15.30 -8.63 14.59
CA GLY A 565 -13.94 -8.16 14.66
C GLY A 565 -13.81 -6.73 15.12
N MET A 566 -12.60 -6.35 15.46
CA MET A 566 -12.24 -4.98 15.80
C MET A 566 -10.79 -4.72 15.42
N SER A 567 -10.51 -3.49 15.01
CA SER A 567 -9.18 -3.00 14.70
C SER A 567 -9.04 -1.59 15.27
N PRO A 568 -8.69 -1.45 16.56
CA PRO A 568 -8.57 -0.14 17.19
C PRO A 568 -7.57 0.74 16.44
N TRP A 569 -7.84 2.05 16.41
CA TRP A 569 -6.94 3.07 15.90
C TRP A 569 -6.13 3.60 17.09
N ILE A 570 -4.86 3.27 17.22
CA ILE A 570 -3.97 2.53 16.30
C ILE A 570 -2.89 1.82 17.14
N LEU A 571 -2.06 0.95 16.55
CA LEU A 571 -0.94 0.34 17.27
C LEU A 571 0.02 1.41 17.80
N LYS A 572 0.65 2.18 16.91
CA LYS A 572 1.72 3.15 17.22
C LYS A 572 1.28 4.58 16.93
N ASP A 573 1.62 5.51 17.82
CA ASP A 573 1.55 6.95 17.51
C ASP A 573 2.27 7.23 16.18
N PHE A 574 1.65 8.01 15.29
CA PHE A 574 2.14 8.25 13.94
C PHE A 574 2.08 9.74 13.57
N ARG A 575 2.85 10.16 12.56
CA ARG A 575 2.92 11.56 12.17
C ARG A 575 1.67 12.00 11.42
N SER A 576 1.17 13.18 11.78
CA SER A 576 -0.01 13.78 11.17
C SER A 576 0.04 15.30 11.23
N PRO A 577 0.00 16.01 10.09
CA PRO A 577 0.01 17.47 10.05
C PRO A 577 -1.29 18.10 10.60
N ARG A 578 -2.32 17.30 10.90
CA ARG A 578 -3.58 17.78 11.51
C ARG A 578 -3.53 17.85 13.04
N ARG A 579 -2.43 17.39 13.67
CA ARG A 579 -2.36 17.18 15.12
C ARG A 579 -1.42 18.18 15.77
N GLN A 580 -1.89 19.42 15.92
CA GLN A 580 -1.05 20.59 16.23
C GLN A 580 -1.08 21.02 17.70
N HIS A 581 -1.75 20.28 18.59
CA HIS A 581 -1.76 20.66 20.02
C HIS A 581 -0.32 20.73 20.56
N PRO A 582 0.13 21.89 21.11
CA PRO A 582 1.56 22.16 21.36
C PRO A 582 2.16 21.36 22.52
N VAL A 583 1.31 20.86 23.43
CA VAL A 583 1.72 20.00 24.55
C VAL A 583 1.61 18.51 24.20
N TYR A 584 0.42 18.06 23.82
CA TYR A 584 0.15 16.61 23.70
C TYR A 584 0.50 16.01 22.34
N GLN A 585 0.32 16.75 21.24
CA GLN A 585 0.35 16.18 19.89
C GLN A 585 1.63 16.51 19.14
N GLN A 586 1.96 17.79 18.95
CA GLN A 586 3.22 18.22 18.28
C GLN A 586 3.47 17.49 16.94
N GLY A 587 2.43 17.38 16.10
CA GLY A 587 2.47 16.67 14.82
C GLY A 587 2.29 15.15 14.92
N TRP A 588 1.91 14.62 16.08
CA TRP A 588 1.59 13.21 16.28
C TRP A 588 0.09 13.00 16.51
N ASN A 589 -0.49 12.04 15.79
CA ASN A 589 -1.70 11.39 16.27
C ASN A 589 -1.29 10.46 17.43
N ARG A 590 -1.91 10.67 18.59
CA ARG A 590 -1.54 10.09 19.88
C ARG A 590 -2.44 8.93 20.30
N LYS A 591 -3.27 8.41 19.39
CA LYS A 591 -4.17 7.28 19.66
C LYS A 591 -3.45 5.94 19.74
N GLY A 592 -2.15 5.91 19.43
CA GLY A 592 -1.33 4.71 19.57
C GLY A 592 -1.49 4.09 20.95
N LEU A 593 -1.55 2.77 20.99
CA LEU A 593 -1.38 1.99 22.22
C LEU A 593 0.09 1.91 22.64
N ILE A 594 1.01 2.16 21.70
CA ILE A 594 2.43 2.39 21.95
C ILE A 594 2.85 3.79 21.47
N SER A 595 3.84 4.38 22.16
CA SER A 595 4.49 5.62 21.75
C SER A 595 5.27 5.44 20.44
N PRO A 596 5.77 6.52 19.81
CA PRO A 596 6.59 6.41 18.60
C PRO A 596 7.82 5.52 18.78
N THR A 597 8.37 5.47 19.99
CA THR A 597 9.57 4.71 20.36
C THR A 597 9.27 3.34 20.98
N GLY A 598 8.00 2.89 20.97
CA GLY A 598 7.62 1.55 21.41
C GLY A 598 7.24 1.41 22.89
N ARG A 599 7.12 2.52 23.64
CA ARG A 599 6.62 2.45 25.02
C ARG A 599 5.12 2.15 25.01
N ARG A 600 4.72 1.01 25.57
CA ARG A 600 3.32 0.63 25.78
C ARG A 600 2.64 1.60 26.78
N LYS A 601 1.46 2.09 26.41
CA LYS A 601 0.58 2.92 27.24
C LYS A 601 -0.38 2.06 28.05
N ALA A 602 -1.02 2.60 29.08
CA ALA A 602 -1.94 1.86 29.95
C ALA A 602 -3.06 1.12 29.19
N ALA A 603 -3.61 1.71 28.13
CA ALA A 603 -4.65 1.10 27.30
C ALA A 603 -4.18 -0.15 26.53
N PHE A 604 -2.87 -0.30 26.29
CA PHE A 604 -2.31 -1.50 25.65
C PHE A 604 -2.67 -2.75 26.47
N LYS A 605 -2.45 -2.70 27.79
CA LYS A 605 -2.76 -3.82 28.69
C LYS A 605 -4.25 -4.13 28.70
N VAL A 606 -5.12 -3.12 28.71
CA VAL A 606 -6.57 -3.30 28.67
C VAL A 606 -7.01 -4.10 27.45
N LEU A 607 -6.46 -3.77 26.27
CA LEU A 607 -6.77 -4.50 25.03
C LEU A 607 -6.14 -5.90 25.02
N ALA A 608 -4.88 -6.03 25.44
CA ALA A 608 -4.19 -7.32 25.49
C ALA A 608 -4.92 -8.33 26.39
N ASP A 609 -5.31 -7.92 27.61
CA ASP A 609 -6.06 -8.77 28.55
C ASP A 609 -7.42 -9.19 27.95
N TYR A 610 -8.08 -8.29 27.21
CA TYR A 610 -9.35 -8.61 26.53
C TYR A 610 -9.16 -9.60 25.38
N TYR A 611 -8.11 -9.46 24.57
CA TYR A 611 -7.81 -10.39 23.47
C TYR A 611 -7.31 -11.75 23.96
N GLU A 612 -6.53 -11.79 25.03
CA GLU A 612 -6.14 -13.05 25.68
C GLU A 612 -7.39 -13.81 26.16
N LYS A 613 -8.33 -13.11 26.81
CA LYS A 613 -9.61 -13.70 27.21
C LYS A 613 -10.39 -14.27 26.02
N LEU A 614 -10.55 -13.49 24.95
CA LEU A 614 -11.26 -13.96 23.74
C LEU A 614 -10.57 -15.18 23.11
N ALA A 615 -9.22 -15.17 23.06
CA ALA A 615 -8.46 -16.31 22.55
C ALA A 615 -8.69 -17.58 23.40
N GLY A 616 -8.75 -17.44 24.74
CA GLY A 616 -9.10 -18.54 25.65
C GLY A 616 -10.53 -19.07 25.48
N GLU A 617 -11.45 -18.24 24.99
CA GLU A 617 -12.83 -18.62 24.60
C GLU A 617 -12.90 -19.25 23.19
N GLY A 618 -11.77 -19.39 22.50
CA GLY A 618 -11.71 -19.92 21.14
C GLY A 618 -12.20 -18.95 20.06
N ARG A 619 -12.25 -17.65 20.35
CA ARG A 619 -12.74 -16.59 19.46
C ARG A 619 -11.62 -15.82 18.82
#